data_AF-Q24CG1-F1
#
_entry.id   AF-Q24CG1-F1
#
_cell.length_a   1.000
_cell.length_b   1.000
_cell.length_c   1.000
_cell.angle_alpha   90.00
_cell.angle_beta   90.00
_cell.angle_gamma   90.00
#
_symmetry.space_group_name_H-M   'P 1'
#
loop_
_entity.id
_entity.type
_entity.pdbx_description
1 polymer ?
#
loop_
_entity_poly.entity_id
_entity_poly.type
_entity_poly.pdbx_seq_one_letter_code
_entity_poly.pdbx_strand_id
1 'polypeptide(L)'
;MNICILGILLSIFAFQKSFAAVICKDSQALPDKNGICYCNYSYFGTPSGVNTQCTSCGGSQSSPYGSVSSLACITCPSDSTTFDQGSGKCLCSDQNAIFNYTADTCVCNANFYADVKNNNTCTPCPNGQTSLQGTQKACQGSQSIILIASHLLVCILMFLI
;
A
#
# COMPACT_ATOMS: atom_id res chain seq x y z
N MET A 1 48.12 46.02 -5.17
CA MET A 1 47.77 44.62 -4.86
C MET A 1 46.48 44.55 -4.03
N ASN A 2 45.37 45.17 -4.49
CA ASN A 2 44.12 45.18 -3.70
C ASN A 2 42.82 45.29 -4.53
N ILE A 3 42.90 45.27 -5.87
CA ILE A 3 41.75 45.42 -6.76
C ILE A 3 41.30 44.07 -7.35
N CYS A 4 42.21 43.09 -7.50
CA CYS A 4 41.84 41.75 -7.98
C CYS A 4 41.03 40.93 -6.96
N ILE A 5 41.23 41.13 -5.65
CA ILE A 5 40.55 40.33 -4.62
C ILE A 5 39.07 40.76 -4.48
N LEU A 6 38.78 42.05 -4.68
CA LEU A 6 37.42 42.58 -4.60
C LEU A 6 36.55 42.14 -5.80
N GLY A 7 37.14 41.98 -6.99
CA GLY A 7 36.45 41.45 -8.17
C GLY A 7 36.10 39.96 -8.09
N ILE A 8 36.91 39.17 -7.38
CA ILE A 8 36.65 37.74 -7.14
C ILE A 8 35.57 37.56 -6.07
N LEU A 9 35.50 38.42 -5.04
CA LEU A 9 34.40 38.37 -4.06
C LEU A 9 33.05 38.76 -4.66
N LEU A 10 32.98 39.78 -5.54
CA LEU A 10 31.71 40.17 -6.18
C LEU A 10 31.15 39.09 -7.13
N SER A 11 32.00 38.24 -7.69
CA SER A 11 31.57 37.13 -8.57
C SER A 11 31.11 35.89 -7.80
N ILE A 12 31.55 35.72 -6.54
CA ILE A 12 31.03 34.67 -5.65
C ILE A 12 29.61 35.01 -5.14
N PHE A 13 29.31 36.30 -4.92
CA PHE A 13 27.96 36.73 -4.49
C PHE A 13 26.91 36.77 -5.61
N ALA A 14 27.31 36.78 -6.88
CA ALA A 14 26.37 36.81 -8.02
C ALA A 14 25.80 35.43 -8.42
N PHE A 15 26.26 34.34 -7.79
CA PHE A 15 25.75 32.99 -8.01
C PHE A 15 24.81 32.49 -6.91
N GLN A 16 24.14 33.39 -6.18
CA GLN A 16 22.85 33.03 -5.60
C GLN A 16 21.81 33.06 -6.72
N LYS A 17 21.94 32.14 -7.68
CA LYS A 17 20.88 31.81 -8.62
C LYS A 17 19.71 31.47 -7.74
N SER A 18 18.76 32.39 -7.64
CA SER A 18 17.53 32.23 -6.89
C SER A 18 16.91 30.94 -7.40
N PHE A 19 17.10 29.85 -6.65
CA PHE A 19 16.22 28.72 -6.75
C PHE A 19 14.92 29.29 -6.21
N ALA A 20 14.11 29.86 -7.10
CA ALA A 20 12.72 30.07 -6.82
C ALA A 20 12.21 28.67 -6.47
N ALA A 21 12.19 28.37 -5.17
CA ALA A 21 11.56 27.17 -4.67
C ALA A 21 10.16 27.22 -5.26
N VAL A 22 9.81 26.23 -6.07
CA VAL A 22 8.47 26.18 -6.64
C VAL A 22 7.55 25.91 -5.46
N ILE A 23 6.97 26.97 -4.91
CA ILE A 23 6.10 26.90 -3.74
C ILE A 23 4.69 26.70 -4.27
N CYS A 24 4.07 25.60 -3.88
CA CYS A 24 2.65 25.41 -4.09
C CYS A 24 1.88 26.39 -3.20
N LYS A 25 0.87 27.06 -3.76
CA LYS A 25 0.04 28.01 -3.01
C LYS A 25 -0.78 27.31 -1.93
N ASP A 26 -1.14 26.06 -2.17
CA ASP A 26 -1.87 25.21 -1.24
C ASP A 26 -0.93 24.63 -0.18
N SER A 27 -1.26 24.80 1.10
CA SER A 27 -0.46 24.25 2.21
C SER A 27 -0.48 22.73 2.28
N GLN A 28 -1.45 22.10 1.61
CA GLN A 28 -1.59 20.66 1.51
C GLN A 28 -1.06 20.13 0.17
N ALA A 29 -0.36 20.95 -0.62
CA ALA A 29 0.31 20.52 -1.83
C ALA A 29 1.84 20.60 -1.70
N LEU A 30 2.52 19.63 -2.32
CA LEU A 30 3.97 19.56 -2.38
C LEU A 30 4.41 19.59 -3.86
N PRO A 31 5.48 20.35 -4.19
CA PRO A 31 6.03 20.38 -5.53
C PRO A 31 6.85 19.11 -5.81
N ASP A 32 6.76 18.57 -7.03
CA ASP A 32 7.73 17.58 -7.51
C ASP A 32 9.06 18.22 -7.95
N LYS A 33 10.00 17.40 -8.39
CA LYS A 33 11.31 17.86 -8.91
C LYS A 33 11.21 18.79 -10.14
N ASN A 34 10.07 18.81 -10.82
CA ASN A 34 9.79 19.64 -11.99
C ASN A 34 8.99 20.90 -11.63
N GLY A 35 8.61 21.09 -10.36
CA GLY A 35 7.79 22.22 -9.91
C GLY A 35 6.29 22.05 -10.15
N ILE A 36 5.81 20.85 -10.42
CA ILE A 36 4.37 20.57 -10.51
C ILE A 36 3.85 20.30 -9.11
N CYS A 37 2.75 20.94 -8.74
CA CYS A 37 2.11 20.79 -7.45
C CYS A 37 1.18 19.58 -7.40
N TYR A 38 1.30 18.78 -6.35
CA TYR A 38 0.46 17.61 -6.10
C TYR A 38 -0.08 17.66 -4.68
N CYS A 39 -1.32 17.22 -4.47
CA CYS A 39 -1.85 17.12 -3.11
C CYS A 39 -1.09 16.08 -2.30
N ASN A 40 -0.88 16.40 -1.03
CA ASN A 40 -0.31 15.50 -0.05
C ASN A 40 -1.28 14.34 0.26
N TYR A 41 -0.80 13.35 1.01
CA TYR A 41 -1.62 12.21 1.44
C TYR A 41 -2.87 12.66 2.19
N SER A 42 -3.96 11.91 1.99
CA SER A 42 -5.29 12.22 2.55
C SER A 42 -5.94 13.49 1.98
N TYR A 43 -5.39 14.06 0.91
CA TYR A 43 -6.00 15.12 0.12
C TYR A 43 -6.12 14.71 -1.36
N PHE A 44 -7.06 15.32 -2.06
CA PHE A 44 -7.23 15.15 -3.50
C PHE A 44 -7.51 16.47 -4.19
N GLY A 45 -7.13 16.55 -5.47
CA GLY A 45 -7.47 17.66 -6.35
C GLY A 45 -6.32 18.03 -7.27
N THR A 46 -6.45 19.18 -7.94
CA THR A 46 -5.49 19.65 -8.95
C THR A 46 -4.90 21.00 -8.54
N PRO A 47 -4.02 21.02 -7.52
CA PRO A 47 -3.40 22.26 -7.06
C PRO A 47 -2.43 22.79 -8.12
N SER A 48 -2.20 24.09 -8.09
CA SER A 48 -1.23 24.75 -8.97
C SER A 48 -0.43 25.76 -8.17
N GLY A 49 0.66 26.28 -8.74
CA GLY A 49 1.40 27.39 -8.16
C GLY A 49 0.55 28.65 -7.91
N VAL A 50 -0.65 28.73 -8.51
CA VAL A 50 -1.56 29.88 -8.41
C VAL A 50 -2.89 29.60 -7.71
N ASN A 51 -3.27 28.32 -7.53
CA ASN A 51 -4.59 27.93 -7.01
C ASN A 51 -4.49 26.89 -5.89
N THR A 52 -5.35 27.03 -4.88
CA THR A 52 -5.56 26.05 -3.80
C THR A 52 -6.72 25.14 -4.17
N GLN A 53 -6.45 23.84 -4.38
CA GLN A 53 -7.46 22.87 -4.80
C GLN A 53 -7.30 21.51 -4.11
N CYS A 54 -6.50 21.41 -3.05
CA CYS A 54 -6.46 20.20 -2.26
C CYS A 54 -7.63 20.17 -1.29
N THR A 55 -8.49 19.16 -1.46
CA THR A 55 -9.63 18.89 -0.60
C THR A 55 -9.31 17.69 0.27
N SER A 56 -9.56 17.77 1.57
CA SER A 56 -9.34 16.65 2.49
C SER A 56 -10.29 15.50 2.19
N CYS A 57 -9.80 14.27 2.26
CA CYS A 57 -10.67 13.11 2.39
C CYS A 57 -11.48 13.20 3.70
N GLY A 58 -12.71 12.69 3.69
CA GLY A 58 -13.61 12.80 4.84
C GLY A 58 -13.34 11.74 5.93
N GLY A 59 -13.38 12.14 7.21
CA GLY A 59 -13.36 11.19 8.34
C GLY A 59 -12.09 10.34 8.40
N SER A 60 -12.24 9.01 8.48
CA SER A 60 -11.14 8.02 8.52
C SER A 60 -10.59 7.63 7.15
N GLN A 61 -10.86 8.43 6.12
CA GLN A 61 -10.42 8.16 4.76
C GLN A 61 -9.00 8.68 4.50
N SER A 62 -8.29 8.01 3.60
CA SER A 62 -6.98 8.46 3.13
C SER A 62 -6.84 8.27 1.63
N SER A 63 -5.97 9.07 1.02
CA SER A 63 -5.65 9.02 -0.40
C SER A 63 -4.14 8.96 -0.62
N PRO A 64 -3.68 8.35 -1.72
CA PRO A 64 -2.29 8.43 -2.13
C PRO A 64 -1.85 9.87 -2.44
N TYR A 65 -0.53 10.10 -2.37
CA TYR A 65 0.08 11.34 -2.86
C TYR A 65 -0.29 11.63 -4.32
N GLY A 66 -0.63 12.88 -4.62
CA GLY A 66 -0.97 13.34 -5.97
C GLY A 66 -2.34 12.89 -6.48
N SER A 67 -3.22 12.44 -5.59
CA SER A 67 -4.61 12.11 -5.94
C SER A 67 -5.34 13.32 -6.51
N VAL A 68 -6.09 13.11 -7.60
CA VAL A 68 -6.81 14.19 -8.31
C VAL A 68 -8.32 14.16 -8.12
N SER A 69 -8.86 13.11 -7.50
CA SER A 69 -10.30 12.87 -7.37
C SER A 69 -10.66 12.31 -6.00
N SER A 70 -11.87 12.60 -5.54
CA SER A 70 -12.45 12.06 -4.31
C SER A 70 -12.59 10.54 -4.34
N LEU A 71 -12.63 9.92 -5.53
CA LEU A 71 -12.63 8.45 -5.68
C LEU A 71 -11.34 7.80 -5.19
N ALA A 72 -10.25 8.57 -5.03
CA ALA A 72 -9.01 8.09 -4.46
C ALA A 72 -9.01 8.08 -2.92
N CYS A 73 -10.02 8.67 -2.28
CA CYS A 73 -10.21 8.59 -0.85
C CYS A 73 -10.83 7.24 -0.50
N ILE A 74 -10.07 6.40 0.19
CA ILE A 74 -10.55 5.09 0.65
C ILE A 74 -10.74 5.09 2.16
N THR A 75 -11.83 4.48 2.62
CA THR A 75 -12.04 4.17 4.03
C THR A 75 -11.50 2.76 4.26
N CYS A 76 -10.63 2.59 5.24
CA CYS A 76 -10.21 1.25 5.62
C CYS A 76 -11.27 0.61 6.54
N PRO A 77 -11.62 -0.67 6.32
CA PRO A 77 -12.59 -1.38 7.15
C PRO A 77 -12.02 -1.68 8.55
N SER A 78 -12.90 -2.10 9.46
CA SER A 78 -12.65 -2.21 10.91
C SER A 78 -11.52 -3.16 11.31
N ASP A 79 -11.17 -4.11 10.42
CA ASP A 79 -10.08 -5.09 10.56
C ASP A 79 -8.71 -4.54 10.11
N SER A 80 -8.68 -3.32 9.59
CA SER A 80 -7.48 -2.56 9.24
C SER A 80 -7.06 -1.61 10.35
N THR A 81 -5.75 -1.50 10.61
CA THR A 81 -5.20 -0.57 11.60
C THR A 81 -5.04 0.84 11.04
N THR A 82 -4.56 0.97 9.80
CA THR A 82 -4.18 2.26 9.19
C THR A 82 -4.12 2.16 7.67
N PHE A 83 -4.29 3.29 6.98
CA PHE A 83 -3.93 3.40 5.56
C PHE A 83 -2.42 3.63 5.44
N ASP A 84 -1.73 2.72 4.77
CA ASP A 84 -0.36 2.94 4.31
C ASP A 84 -0.35 3.90 3.13
N GLN A 85 0.10 5.10 3.43
CA GLN A 85 0.31 6.18 2.48
C GLN A 85 1.34 5.81 1.41
N GLY A 86 2.36 5.02 1.73
CA GLY A 86 3.42 4.64 0.80
C GLY A 86 2.94 3.67 -0.29
N SER A 87 2.15 2.65 0.09
CA SER A 87 1.58 1.70 -0.87
C SER A 87 0.22 2.12 -1.43
N GLY A 88 -0.44 3.12 -0.82
CA GLY A 88 -1.80 3.53 -1.17
C GLY A 88 -2.83 2.49 -0.74
N LYS A 89 -2.54 1.74 0.33
CA LYS A 89 -3.28 0.53 0.72
C LYS A 89 -3.73 0.56 2.17
N CYS A 90 -4.83 -0.12 2.48
CA CYS A 90 -5.18 -0.39 3.87
C CYS A 90 -4.25 -1.48 4.42
N LEU A 91 -3.70 -1.25 5.62
CA LEU A 91 -2.89 -2.22 6.33
C LEU A 91 -3.76 -3.00 7.29
N CYS A 92 -3.59 -4.31 7.27
CA CYS A 92 -4.26 -5.18 8.24
C CYS A 92 -3.68 -4.99 9.63
N SER A 93 -4.52 -5.20 10.64
CA SER A 93 -4.09 -5.18 12.04
C SER A 93 -3.06 -6.26 12.33
N ASP A 94 -3.19 -7.41 11.67
CA ASP A 94 -2.27 -8.53 11.73
C ASP A 94 -1.17 -8.42 10.66
N GLN A 95 0.09 -8.57 11.05
CA GLN A 95 1.26 -8.53 10.16
C GLN A 95 1.32 -9.72 9.19
N ASN A 96 0.65 -10.82 9.51
CA ASN A 96 0.54 -12.01 8.66
C ASN A 96 -0.73 -11.98 7.80
N ALA A 97 -1.44 -10.85 7.75
CA ALA A 97 -2.55 -10.59 6.86
C ALA A 97 -2.19 -9.58 5.77
N ILE A 98 -2.90 -9.67 4.65
CA ILE A 98 -2.86 -8.73 3.55
C ILE A 98 -4.28 -8.27 3.23
N PHE A 99 -4.42 -7.01 2.82
CA PHE A 99 -5.73 -6.47 2.47
C PHE A 99 -6.20 -6.98 1.11
N ASN A 100 -7.40 -7.56 1.06
CA ASN A 100 -8.05 -8.00 -0.17
C ASN A 100 -9.10 -6.96 -0.60
N TYR A 101 -8.78 -6.17 -1.62
CA TYR A 101 -9.65 -5.16 -2.20
C TYR A 101 -10.92 -5.69 -2.86
N THR A 102 -10.91 -6.95 -3.32
CA THR A 102 -12.10 -7.54 -3.95
C THR A 102 -13.14 -7.90 -2.89
N ALA A 103 -12.68 -8.30 -1.71
CA ALA A 103 -13.52 -8.72 -0.60
C ALA A 103 -13.66 -7.64 0.50
N ASP A 104 -12.97 -6.51 0.36
CA ASP A 104 -12.91 -5.40 1.32
C ASP A 104 -12.61 -5.86 2.76
N THR A 105 -11.67 -6.80 2.90
CA THR A 105 -11.31 -7.42 4.19
C THR A 105 -9.86 -7.90 4.21
N CYS A 106 -9.30 -7.99 5.40
CA CYS A 106 -8.00 -8.58 5.65
C CYS A 106 -8.03 -10.10 5.56
N VAL A 107 -7.12 -10.65 4.76
CA VAL A 107 -6.96 -12.08 4.57
C VAL A 107 -5.57 -12.55 5.00
N CYS A 108 -5.50 -13.72 5.65
CA CYS A 108 -4.22 -14.29 6.04
C CYS A 108 -3.36 -14.67 4.82
N ASN A 109 -2.06 -14.47 4.96
CA ASN A 109 -1.05 -14.93 4.01
C ASN A 109 -1.07 -16.45 3.86
N ALA A 110 -0.45 -16.96 2.79
CA ALA A 110 -0.28 -18.39 2.62
C ALA A 110 0.48 -19.01 3.81
N ASN A 111 0.07 -20.21 4.22
CA ASN A 111 0.53 -20.90 5.44
C ASN A 111 0.06 -20.27 6.77
N PHE A 112 -0.86 -19.30 6.73
CA PHE A 112 -1.56 -18.77 7.88
C PHE A 112 -3.06 -18.99 7.74
N TYR A 113 -3.77 -19.16 8.84
CA TYR A 113 -5.22 -19.27 8.86
C TYR A 113 -5.81 -18.30 9.88
N ALA A 114 -7.00 -17.78 9.57
CA ALA A 114 -7.76 -16.97 10.52
C ALA A 114 -8.56 -17.90 11.43
N ASP A 115 -8.36 -17.80 12.75
CA ASP A 115 -9.27 -18.40 13.71
C ASP A 115 -10.37 -17.41 14.07
N VAL A 116 -11.61 -17.71 13.70
CA VAL A 116 -12.80 -16.93 14.07
C VAL A 116 -12.96 -16.77 15.59
N LYS A 117 -12.30 -17.62 16.40
CA LYS A 117 -12.28 -17.46 17.87
C LYS A 117 -11.29 -16.41 18.38
N ASN A 118 -10.28 -16.02 17.60
CA ASN A 118 -9.21 -15.11 18.01
C ASN A 118 -9.22 -13.81 17.19
N ASN A 119 -10.38 -13.17 17.03
CA ASN A 119 -10.50 -11.86 16.37
C ASN A 119 -9.85 -11.78 14.97
N ASN A 120 -9.93 -12.85 14.17
CA ASN A 120 -9.29 -12.94 12.84
C ASN A 120 -7.75 -12.80 12.86
N THR A 121 -7.10 -13.11 13.99
CA THR A 121 -5.64 -13.20 14.06
C THR A 121 -5.15 -14.36 13.18
N CYS A 122 -4.16 -14.09 12.34
CA CYS A 122 -3.55 -15.03 11.42
C CYS A 122 -2.52 -15.89 12.14
N THR A 123 -2.89 -17.14 12.39
CA THR A 123 -2.04 -18.11 13.08
C THR A 123 -1.28 -18.97 12.05
N PRO A 124 0.03 -19.22 12.24
CA PRO A 124 0.79 -20.08 11.35
C PRO A 124 0.26 -21.51 11.39
N CYS A 125 0.29 -22.18 10.23
CA CYS A 125 -0.08 -23.57 10.12
C CYS A 125 0.89 -24.48 10.89
N PRO A 126 0.38 -25.51 11.61
CA PRO A 126 1.24 -26.50 12.25
C PRO A 126 2.01 -27.33 11.22
N ASN A 127 3.14 -27.90 11.65
CA ASN A 127 4.07 -28.63 10.78
C ASN A 127 3.37 -29.67 9.88
N GLY A 128 3.69 -29.62 8.58
CA GLY A 128 3.13 -30.53 7.57
C GLY A 128 1.74 -30.13 7.04
N GLN A 129 1.25 -28.95 7.41
CA GLN A 129 0.00 -28.38 6.87
C GLN A 129 0.28 -27.07 6.14
N THR A 130 -0.54 -26.79 5.13
CA THR A 130 -0.47 -25.56 4.33
C THR A 130 -1.86 -24.95 4.17
N SER A 131 -1.92 -23.65 3.94
CA SER A 131 -3.14 -22.93 3.60
C SER A 131 -2.88 -22.03 2.40
N LEU A 132 -3.90 -21.87 1.55
CA LEU A 132 -3.86 -20.87 0.50
C LEU A 132 -4.17 -19.49 1.12
N GLN A 133 -3.61 -18.43 0.54
CA GLN A 133 -3.96 -17.07 0.94
C GLN A 133 -5.49 -16.88 0.84
N GLY A 134 -6.10 -16.22 1.83
CA GLY A 134 -7.56 -16.00 1.82
C GLY A 134 -8.41 -17.12 2.40
N THR A 135 -7.84 -18.25 2.81
CA THR A 135 -8.66 -19.33 3.40
C THR A 135 -9.01 -19.03 4.85
N GLN A 136 -10.32 -18.94 5.14
CA GLN A 136 -10.87 -18.76 6.49
C GLN A 136 -11.03 -20.08 7.27
N LYS A 137 -10.78 -21.24 6.64
CA LYS A 137 -10.99 -22.55 7.25
C LYS A 137 -9.77 -23.43 7.09
N ALA A 138 -9.07 -23.59 8.22
CA ALA A 138 -8.10 -24.62 8.58
C ALA A 138 -6.94 -24.87 7.61
N CYS A 139 -5.77 -25.13 8.18
CA CYS A 139 -4.65 -25.65 7.43
C CYS A 139 -4.97 -27.05 6.92
N GLN A 140 -4.68 -27.31 5.65
CA GLN A 140 -4.83 -28.64 5.06
C GLN A 140 -3.52 -29.39 5.20
N GLY A 141 -3.56 -30.56 5.83
CA GLY A 141 -2.43 -31.49 5.81
C GLY A 141 -2.21 -32.06 4.40
N SER A 142 -0.98 -32.49 4.11
CA SER A 142 -0.57 -33.16 2.86
C SER A 142 -1.28 -34.51 2.54
N GLN A 143 -2.51 -34.70 3.00
CA GLN A 143 -3.30 -35.92 2.77
C GLN A 143 -3.89 -36.00 1.33
N SER A 144 -3.84 -34.91 0.56
CA SER A 144 -4.47 -34.86 -0.78
C SER A 144 -3.79 -35.76 -1.82
N ILE A 145 -2.55 -36.22 -1.60
CA ILE A 145 -1.87 -37.12 -2.54
C ILE A 145 -2.39 -38.57 -2.42
N ILE A 146 -2.89 -38.97 -1.25
CA ILE A 146 -3.34 -40.35 -0.99
C ILE A 146 -4.68 -40.65 -1.70
N LEU A 147 -5.57 -39.65 -1.79
CA LEU A 147 -6.87 -39.79 -2.48
C LEU A 147 -6.76 -39.88 -4.01
N ILE A 148 -5.78 -39.20 -4.60
CA ILE A 148 -5.52 -39.25 -6.05
C ILE A 148 -4.89 -40.61 -6.41
N ALA A 149 -3.98 -41.11 -5.56
CA ALA A 149 -3.35 -42.43 -5.75
C ALA A 149 -4.37 -43.58 -5.63
N SER A 150 -5.33 -43.50 -4.70
CA SER A 150 -6.36 -44.53 -4.56
C SER A 150 -7.35 -44.53 -5.73
N HIS A 151 -7.75 -43.36 -6.26
CA HIS A 151 -8.60 -43.28 -7.45
C HIS A 151 -7.89 -43.77 -8.71
N LEU A 152 -6.60 -43.46 -8.88
CA LEU A 152 -5.83 -43.93 -10.03
C LEU A 152 -5.64 -45.46 -9.98
N LEU A 153 -5.41 -46.03 -8.79
CA LEU A 153 -5.28 -47.47 -8.60
C LEU A 153 -6.59 -48.22 -8.91
N VAL A 154 -7.74 -47.68 -8.47
CA VAL A 154 -9.07 -48.25 -8.78
C VAL A 154 -9.38 -48.16 -10.27
N CYS A 155 -9.04 -47.04 -10.93
CA CYS A 155 -9.18 -46.93 -12.39
C CYS A 155 -8.33 -47.97 -13.13
N ILE A 156 -7.06 -48.15 -12.75
CA ILE A 156 -6.18 -49.15 -13.37
C ILE A 156 -6.72 -50.57 -13.21
N LEU A 157 -7.24 -50.91 -12.02
CA LEU A 157 -7.87 -52.21 -11.74
C LEU A 157 -9.14 -52.45 -12.56
N MET A 158 -9.95 -51.44 -12.84
CA MET A 158 -11.15 -51.56 -13.68
C MET A 158 -10.83 -51.72 -15.18
N PHE A 159 -9.65 -51.29 -15.64
CA PHE A 159 -9.19 -51.50 -17.02
C PHE A 159 -8.47 -52.84 -17.23
N LEU A 160 -8.15 -53.58 -16.16
CA LEU A 160 -7.40 -54.84 -16.18
C LEU A 160 -8.29 -56.09 -15.97
N ILE A 161 -9.60 -55.90 -15.80
CA ILE A 161 -10.64 -56.96 -15.70
C ILE A 161 -11.50 -56.87 -16.97
#